data_AF-A0A382VRZ1-F1
#
_entry.id   AF-A0A382VRZ1-F1
#
_cell.length_a   1.000
_cell.length_b   1.000
_cell.length_c   1.000
_cell.angle_alpha   90.00
_cell.angle_beta   90.00
_cell.angle_gamma   90.00
#
_symmetry.space_group_name_H-M   'P 1'
#
loop_
_entity.id
_entity.type
_entity.pdbx_description
1 polymer ?
#
loop_
_entity_poly.entity_id
_entity_poly.type
_entity_poly.pdbx_seq_one_letter_code
_entity_poly.pdbx_strand_id
1 'polypeptide(L)'
;MADIILLLVDREGFDSLCSKPLGELLEGMESRALRALRPESDARFHRSFDVDIEGDVLEWSDAKDNLDHSKSLSEQGLDSESSCELALALARWCSLGEWSCWDARLFLYLEPFLGRNLSGEEFLQQQVWSEFSDSLSRTDRASYSESVVLDWMSRRQNLGETM
;
A
#
# COMPACT_ATOMS: atom_id res chain seq x y z
N MET A 1 -8.43 -16.66 -3.52
CA MET A 1 -8.68 -15.23 -3.74
C MET A 1 -7.59 -14.49 -3.00
N ALA A 2 -6.98 -13.52 -3.65
CA ALA A 2 -5.94 -12.71 -3.02
C ALA A 2 -6.60 -11.58 -2.23
N ASP A 3 -6.02 -11.24 -1.08
CA ASP A 3 -6.34 -10.02 -0.38
C ASP A 3 -5.56 -8.87 -1.02
N ILE A 4 -6.28 -7.80 -1.33
CA ILE A 4 -5.71 -6.55 -1.80
C ILE A 4 -5.54 -5.65 -0.60
N ILE A 5 -4.36 -5.04 -0.48
CA ILE A 5 -4.02 -4.11 0.60
C ILE A 5 -3.66 -2.76 -0.04
N LEU A 6 -4.37 -1.71 0.36
CA LEU A 6 -4.04 -0.33 0.04
C LEU A 6 -3.45 0.33 1.29
N LEU A 7 -2.22 0.82 1.16
CA LEU A 7 -1.51 1.55 2.20
C LEU A 7 -1.66 3.05 1.93
N LEU A 8 -2.17 3.80 2.92
CA LEU A 8 -2.07 5.25 2.89
C LEU A 8 -0.70 5.64 3.44
N VAL A 9 0.26 5.90 2.55
CA VAL A 9 1.67 6.13 2.89
C VAL A 9 1.98 7.62 2.98
N ASP A 10 2.63 8.03 4.06
CA ASP A 10 3.32 9.32 4.13
C ASP A 10 4.52 9.30 3.19
N ARG A 11 4.37 9.97 2.05
CA ARG A 11 5.36 9.98 0.98
C ARG A 11 6.68 10.61 1.41
N GLU A 12 6.65 11.70 2.16
CA GLU A 12 7.88 12.40 2.57
C GLU A 12 8.69 11.52 3.53
N GLY A 13 8.01 10.91 4.51
CA GLY A 13 8.63 9.92 5.40
C GLY A 13 9.18 8.72 4.65
N PHE A 14 8.43 8.17 3.69
CA PHE A 14 8.86 7.04 2.88
C PHE A 14 10.10 7.35 2.03
N ASP A 15 10.07 8.45 1.29
CA ASP A 15 11.20 8.88 0.45
C ASP A 15 12.44 9.17 1.31
N SER A 16 12.24 9.74 2.51
CA SER A 16 13.31 9.96 3.50
C SER A 16 13.96 8.65 3.95
N LEU A 17 13.18 7.63 4.32
CA LEU A 17 13.73 6.35 4.77
C LEU A 17 14.42 5.60 3.64
N CYS A 18 13.84 5.57 2.43
CA CYS A 18 14.44 4.92 1.27
C CYS A 18 15.78 5.56 0.86
N SER A 19 15.98 6.85 1.16
CA SER A 19 17.20 7.59 0.84
C SER A 19 18.30 7.47 1.91
N LYS A 20 18.00 6.89 3.07
CA LYS A 20 19.00 6.72 4.14
C LYS A 20 19.99 5.60 3.79
N PRO A 21 21.26 5.71 4.24
CA PRO A 21 22.16 4.57 4.28
C PRO A 21 21.51 3.42 5.08
N LEU A 22 21.64 2.18 4.59
CA LEU A 22 21.05 1.02 5.26
C LEU A 22 21.53 0.88 6.71
N GLY A 23 22.78 1.21 7.01
CA GLY A 23 23.30 1.17 8.38
C GLY A 23 22.53 2.07 9.33
N GLU A 24 22.25 3.31 8.93
CA GLU A 24 21.45 4.25 9.73
C GLU A 24 20.00 3.79 9.88
N LEU A 25 19.42 3.22 8.81
CA LEU A 25 18.07 2.69 8.83
C LEU A 25 17.95 1.52 9.83
N LEU A 26 18.85 0.54 9.75
CA LEU A 26 18.84 -0.66 10.59
C LEU A 26 19.13 -0.33 12.06
N GLU A 27 20.13 0.51 12.33
CA GLU A 27 20.41 1.01 13.69
C GLU A 27 19.20 1.76 14.26
N GLY A 28 18.52 2.55 13.41
CA GLY A 28 17.30 3.26 13.78
C GLY A 28 16.13 2.34 14.13
N MET A 29 15.98 1.23 13.41
CA MET A 29 14.97 0.19 13.71
C MET A 29 15.30 -0.55 15.00
N GLU A 30 16.56 -0.99 15.17
CA GLU A 30 17.02 -1.73 16.36
C GLU A 30 16.91 -0.90 17.64
N SER A 31 17.33 0.37 17.58
CA SER A 31 17.27 1.31 18.70
C SER A 31 15.88 1.91 18.94
N ARG A 32 14.90 1.62 18.05
CA ARG A 32 13.55 2.20 18.04
C ARG A 32 13.52 3.73 17.85
N ALA A 33 14.62 4.33 17.42
CA ALA A 33 14.73 5.76 17.20
C ALA A 33 13.79 6.26 16.08
N LEU A 34 13.48 5.39 15.11
CA LEU A 34 12.62 5.73 13.97
C LEU A 34 11.13 5.80 14.31
N ARG A 35 10.70 5.37 15.51
CA ARG A 35 9.28 5.45 15.92
C ARG A 35 8.76 6.88 15.97
N ALA A 36 9.64 7.84 16.26
CA ALA A 36 9.29 9.27 16.24
C ALA A 36 9.00 9.80 14.83
N LEU A 37 9.46 9.11 13.78
CA LEU A 37 9.22 9.46 12.38
C LEU A 37 7.98 8.75 11.81
N ARG A 38 7.36 7.85 12.58
CA ARG A 38 6.17 7.14 12.13
C ARG A 38 4.99 8.13 12.12
N PRO A 39 4.21 8.22 11.02
CA PRO A 39 3.06 9.13 11.01
C PRO A 39 2.00 8.68 12.02
N GLU A 40 1.17 9.63 12.48
CA GLU A 40 0.06 9.32 13.39
C GLU A 40 -0.94 8.37 12.73
N SER A 41 -1.35 7.33 13.47
CA SER A 41 -2.34 6.38 12.96
C SER A 41 -3.73 7.01 12.93
N ASP A 42 -4.46 6.76 11.85
CA ASP A 42 -5.88 7.12 11.78
C ASP A 42 -6.73 6.01 12.42
N ALA A 43 -7.48 6.35 13.47
CA ALA A 43 -8.29 5.41 14.25
C ALA A 43 -9.37 4.67 13.44
N ARG A 44 -9.68 5.11 12.21
CA ARG A 44 -10.64 4.47 11.32
C ARG A 44 -10.05 3.29 10.55
N PHE A 45 -8.72 3.19 10.49
CA PHE A 45 -8.01 2.19 9.71
C PHE A 45 -7.19 1.26 10.61
N HIS A 46 -6.96 0.05 10.13
CA HIS A 46 -5.97 -0.82 10.74
C HIS A 46 -4.57 -0.29 10.41
N ARG A 47 -3.58 -0.64 11.22
CA ARG A 47 -2.17 -0.38 10.94
C ARG A 47 -1.33 -1.40 11.70
N SER A 48 -0.33 -1.99 11.03
CA SER A 48 0.58 -2.95 11.68
C SER A 48 1.35 -2.32 12.83
N PHE A 49 1.69 -3.12 13.84
CA PHE A 49 2.43 -2.65 15.01
C PHE A 49 3.87 -2.27 14.65
N ASP A 50 4.46 -1.35 15.43
CA ASP A 50 5.85 -0.92 15.21
C ASP A 50 6.80 -2.12 15.25
N VAL A 51 6.65 -2.96 16.28
CA VAL A 51 7.54 -4.09 16.55
C VAL A 51 7.55 -5.14 15.45
N ASP A 52 6.42 -5.32 14.76
CA ASP A 52 6.31 -6.31 13.68
C ASP A 52 7.13 -5.84 12.48
N ILE A 53 6.98 -4.58 12.09
CA ILE A 53 7.71 -4.01 10.94
C ILE A 53 9.20 -3.85 11.26
N GLU A 54 9.55 -3.44 12.48
CA GLU A 54 10.95 -3.44 12.96
C GLU A 54 11.56 -4.84 12.80
N GLY A 55 10.82 -5.88 13.20
CA GLY A 55 11.22 -7.28 13.04
C GLY A 55 11.40 -7.66 11.58
N ASP A 56 10.41 -7.37 10.73
CA ASP A 56 10.43 -7.69 9.29
C ASP A 56 11.66 -7.05 8.60
N VAL A 57 12.01 -5.81 8.95
CA VAL A 57 13.16 -5.10 8.37
C VAL A 57 14.49 -5.71 8.82
N LEU A 58 14.61 -6.06 10.11
CA LEU A 58 15.82 -6.69 10.65
C LEU A 58 15.99 -8.11 10.10
N GLU A 59 14.92 -8.90 10.05
CA GLU A 59 14.91 -10.23 9.45
C GLU A 59 15.29 -10.18 7.95
N TRP A 60 14.74 -9.21 7.21
CA TRP A 60 15.15 -8.98 5.83
C TRP A 60 16.66 -8.71 5.75
N SER A 61 17.22 -7.87 6.62
CA SER A 61 18.65 -7.54 6.58
C SER A 61 19.53 -8.74 6.91
N ASP A 62 19.15 -9.55 7.89
CA ASP A 62 19.87 -10.76 8.30
C ASP A 62 19.85 -11.84 7.20
N ALA A 63 18.80 -11.86 6.39
CA ALA A 63 18.64 -12.80 5.28
C ALA A 63 19.46 -12.42 4.02
N LYS A 64 19.97 -11.19 3.91
CA LYS A 64 20.73 -10.74 2.74
C LYS A 64 22.23 -10.66 3.05
N ASP A 65 23.03 -11.31 2.22
CA ASP A 65 24.49 -11.23 2.30
C ASP A 65 25.04 -9.98 1.59
N ASN A 66 26.18 -9.48 2.06
CA ASN A 66 26.98 -8.41 1.41
C ASN A 66 26.26 -7.06 1.23
N LEU A 67 25.35 -6.70 2.15
CA LEU A 67 24.78 -5.37 2.17
C LEU A 67 25.87 -4.30 2.42
N ASP A 68 25.83 -3.24 1.64
CA ASP A 68 26.69 -2.07 1.86
C ASP A 68 25.97 -1.08 2.75
N HIS A 69 26.28 -1.09 4.05
CA HIS A 69 25.59 -0.28 5.05
C HIS A 69 25.78 1.23 4.84
N SER A 70 26.73 1.65 4.01
CA SER A 70 26.95 3.06 3.67
C SER A 70 26.03 3.58 2.56
N LYS A 71 25.35 2.68 1.84
CA LYS A 71 24.49 3.01 0.69
C LYS A 71 23.02 2.88 1.02
N SER A 72 22.20 3.63 0.28
CA SER A 72 20.74 3.50 0.35
C SER A 72 20.25 2.23 -0.35
N LEU A 73 18.96 1.88 -0.15
CA LEU A 73 18.35 0.70 -0.78
C LEU A 73 18.50 0.73 -2.31
N SER A 74 18.25 1.88 -2.93
CA SER A 74 18.35 2.05 -4.39
C SER A 74 19.77 1.86 -4.95
N GLU A 75 20.79 1.96 -4.10
CA GLU A 75 22.20 1.90 -4.48
C GLU A 75 22.84 0.54 -4.16
N GLN A 76 22.11 -0.39 -3.53
CA GLN A 76 22.64 -1.71 -3.19
C GLN A 76 22.92 -2.60 -4.40
N GLY A 77 22.22 -2.37 -5.52
CA GLY A 77 22.30 -3.25 -6.69
C GLY A 77 21.64 -4.63 -6.47
N LEU A 78 20.64 -4.69 -5.57
CA LEU A 78 19.85 -5.89 -5.33
C LEU A 78 18.91 -6.18 -6.51
N ASP A 79 18.41 -7.41 -6.58
CA ASP A 79 17.32 -7.75 -7.49
C ASP A 79 16.02 -7.02 -7.08
N SER A 80 15.06 -7.00 -8.02
CA SER A 80 13.81 -6.26 -7.82
C SER A 80 12.96 -6.83 -6.69
N GLU A 81 12.98 -8.15 -6.46
CA GLU A 81 12.16 -8.79 -5.42
C GLU A 81 12.70 -8.38 -4.04
N SER A 82 14.00 -8.56 -3.82
CA SER A 82 14.67 -8.15 -2.58
C SER A 82 14.50 -6.65 -2.28
N SER A 83 14.57 -5.81 -3.31
CA SER A 83 14.37 -4.36 -3.17
C SER A 83 12.92 -4.02 -2.82
N CYS A 84 11.96 -4.71 -3.45
CA CYS A 84 10.53 -4.52 -3.18
C CYS A 84 10.12 -5.00 -1.79
N GLU A 85 10.73 -6.06 -1.25
CA GLU A 85 10.48 -6.54 0.12
C GLU A 85 10.75 -5.44 1.15
N LEU A 86 11.95 -4.86 1.14
CA LEU A 86 12.28 -3.78 2.07
C LEU A 86 11.44 -2.53 1.79
N ALA A 87 11.27 -2.15 0.52
CA ALA A 87 10.44 -0.99 0.17
C ALA A 87 9.00 -1.15 0.68
N LEU A 88 8.43 -2.35 0.62
CA LEU A 88 7.09 -2.61 1.15
C LEU A 88 7.05 -2.50 2.69
N ALA A 89 8.06 -3.03 3.39
CA ALA A 89 8.16 -2.89 4.84
C ALA A 89 8.28 -1.40 5.25
N LEU A 90 9.08 -0.61 4.53
CA LEU A 90 9.19 0.83 4.74
C LEU A 90 7.89 1.58 4.40
N ALA A 91 7.16 1.15 3.37
CA ALA A 91 5.84 1.72 3.06
C ALA A 91 4.83 1.46 4.19
N ARG A 92 4.85 0.26 4.78
CA ARG A 92 4.04 -0.07 5.98
C ARG A 92 4.47 0.74 7.20
N TRP A 93 5.78 0.96 7.37
CA TRP A 93 6.30 1.82 8.43
C TRP A 93 5.72 3.23 8.32
N CYS A 94 5.81 3.81 7.13
CA CYS A 94 5.31 5.14 6.81
C CYS A 94 3.80 5.19 6.54
N SER A 95 3.05 4.12 6.82
CA SER A 95 1.60 4.13 6.60
C SER A 95 0.85 4.76 7.76
N LEU A 96 -0.15 5.60 7.46
CA LEU A 96 -1.14 6.12 8.41
C LEU A 96 -2.22 5.07 8.75
N GLY A 97 -2.43 4.14 7.82
CA GLY A 97 -3.44 3.11 7.91
C GLY A 97 -3.54 2.30 6.62
N GLU A 98 -3.98 1.06 6.77
CA GLU A 98 -4.24 0.13 5.70
C GLU A 98 -5.74 -0.13 5.55
N TRP A 99 -6.13 -0.35 4.30
CA TRP A 99 -7.43 -0.88 3.95
C TRP A 99 -7.24 -2.16 3.16
N SER A 100 -8.03 -3.18 3.47
CA SER A 100 -7.97 -4.45 2.77
C SER A 100 -9.34 -4.91 2.27
N CYS A 101 -9.34 -5.58 1.12
CA CYS A 101 -10.52 -6.25 0.59
C CYS A 101 -10.15 -7.48 -0.23
N TRP A 102 -11.12 -8.36 -0.47
CA TRP A 102 -10.98 -9.41 -1.47
C TRP A 102 -10.88 -8.80 -2.87
N ASP A 103 -10.01 -9.37 -3.71
CA ASP A 103 -9.80 -8.98 -5.12
C ASP A 103 -11.10 -8.72 -5.90
N ALA A 104 -12.10 -9.59 -5.78
CA ALA A 104 -13.39 -9.45 -6.47
C ALA A 104 -14.16 -8.16 -6.11
N ARG A 105 -13.89 -7.55 -4.95
CA ARG A 105 -14.53 -6.28 -4.57
C ARG A 105 -13.92 -5.08 -5.28
N LEU A 106 -12.68 -5.18 -5.79
CA LEU A 106 -12.07 -4.07 -6.54
C LEU A 106 -12.89 -3.70 -7.77
N PHE A 107 -13.50 -4.68 -8.45
CA PHE A 107 -14.38 -4.41 -9.58
C PHE A 107 -15.52 -3.46 -9.19
N LEU A 108 -16.13 -3.67 -8.02
CA LEU A 108 -17.20 -2.81 -7.50
C LEU A 108 -16.74 -1.41 -7.14
N TYR A 109 -15.48 -1.26 -6.71
CA TYR A 109 -14.95 0.02 -6.24
C TYR A 109 -14.34 0.88 -7.34
N LEU A 110 -13.79 0.26 -8.39
CA LEU A 110 -13.06 0.94 -9.46
C LEU A 110 -13.89 1.08 -10.73
N GLU A 111 -14.56 0.02 -11.21
CA GLU A 111 -15.24 0.04 -12.52
C GLU A 111 -16.34 1.10 -12.66
N PRO A 112 -17.23 1.33 -11.66
CA PRO A 112 -18.27 2.36 -11.78
C PRO A 112 -17.69 3.75 -11.97
N PHE A 113 -16.46 3.91 -11.53
CA PHE A 113 -15.81 5.18 -11.36
C PHE A 113 -14.77 5.49 -12.43
N LEU A 114 -14.22 4.44 -13.05
CA LEU A 114 -13.46 4.52 -14.30
C LEU A 114 -14.37 4.45 -15.54
N GLY A 115 -15.63 4.05 -15.37
CA GLY A 115 -16.60 3.95 -16.47
C GLY A 115 -16.27 2.85 -17.49
N ARG A 116 -15.47 1.86 -17.09
CA ARG A 116 -15.05 0.73 -17.93
C ARG A 116 -14.89 -0.52 -17.09
N ASN A 117 -15.10 -1.67 -17.73
CA ASN A 117 -14.77 -2.96 -17.12
C ASN A 117 -13.26 -3.15 -17.08
N LEU A 118 -12.79 -3.76 -16.01
CA LEU A 118 -11.39 -4.12 -15.78
C LEU A 118 -11.25 -5.64 -15.81
N SER A 119 -10.04 -6.09 -16.09
CA SER A 119 -9.57 -7.44 -15.85
C SER A 119 -8.77 -7.51 -14.54
N GLY A 120 -8.62 -8.70 -13.97
CA GLY A 120 -7.87 -8.86 -12.72
C GLY A 120 -6.39 -8.43 -12.81
N GLU A 121 -5.76 -8.62 -13.98
CA GLU A 121 -4.36 -8.24 -14.22
C GLU A 121 -4.17 -6.71 -14.25
N GLU A 122 -5.20 -5.96 -14.64
CA GLU A 122 -5.16 -4.50 -14.68
C GLU A 122 -4.99 -3.89 -13.29
N PHE A 123 -5.38 -4.57 -12.21
CA PHE A 123 -5.12 -4.10 -10.85
C PHE A 123 -3.64 -4.07 -10.47
N LEU A 124 -2.77 -4.75 -11.23
CA LEU A 124 -1.32 -4.69 -11.04
C LEU A 124 -0.67 -3.51 -11.79
N GLN A 125 -1.43 -2.81 -12.62
CA GLN A 125 -0.92 -1.72 -13.44
C GLN A 125 -1.07 -0.40 -12.70
N GLN A 126 0.05 0.30 -12.49
CA GLN A 126 0.07 1.64 -11.90
C GLN A 126 -0.91 2.60 -12.60
N GLN A 127 -1.05 2.49 -13.92
CA GLN A 127 -1.92 3.33 -14.73
C GLN A 127 -3.38 3.32 -14.23
N VAL A 128 -3.90 2.16 -13.84
CA VAL A 128 -5.28 2.04 -13.32
C VAL A 128 -5.45 2.79 -12.02
N TRP A 129 -4.47 2.71 -11.12
CA TRP A 129 -4.49 3.42 -9.84
C TRP A 129 -4.32 4.93 -10.02
N SER A 130 -3.52 5.36 -10.98
CA SER A 130 -3.39 6.78 -11.36
C SER A 130 -4.72 7.33 -11.89
N GLU A 131 -5.37 6.63 -12.84
CA GLU A 131 -6.69 7.00 -13.36
C GLU A 131 -7.74 7.07 -12.25
N PHE A 132 -7.74 6.09 -11.35
CA PHE A 132 -8.67 6.03 -10.24
C PHE A 132 -8.47 7.19 -9.25
N SER A 133 -7.22 7.46 -8.86
CA SER A 133 -6.86 8.60 -8.01
C SER A 133 -7.28 9.94 -8.64
N ASP A 134 -7.03 10.10 -9.93
CA ASP A 134 -7.40 11.28 -10.70
C ASP A 134 -8.92 11.48 -10.78
N SER A 135 -9.69 10.40 -10.94
CA SER A 135 -11.15 10.45 -10.90
C SER A 135 -11.64 10.80 -9.49
N LEU A 136 -10.98 10.25 -8.45
CA LEU A 136 -11.41 10.37 -7.06
C LEU A 136 -11.21 11.78 -6.53
N SER A 137 -10.13 12.44 -6.95
CA SER A 137 -9.86 13.85 -6.64
C SER A 137 -10.96 14.82 -7.11
N ARG A 138 -11.80 14.40 -8.06
CA ARG A 138 -12.88 15.20 -8.65
C ARG A 138 -14.26 14.82 -8.16
N THR A 139 -14.37 13.85 -7.26
CA THR A 139 -15.65 13.32 -6.79
C THR A 139 -15.75 13.42 -5.28
N ASP A 140 -16.91 13.87 -4.79
CA ASP A 140 -17.18 13.89 -3.37
C ASP A 140 -17.52 12.48 -2.83
N ARG A 141 -17.37 12.32 -1.52
CA ARG A 141 -17.60 11.03 -0.85
C ARG A 141 -19.00 10.46 -1.06
N ALA A 142 -20.04 11.29 -1.09
CA ALA A 142 -21.41 10.82 -1.22
C ALA A 142 -21.64 10.27 -2.63
N SER A 143 -21.21 11.01 -3.66
CA SER A 143 -21.27 10.57 -5.05
C SER A 143 -20.48 9.27 -5.30
N TYR A 144 -19.29 9.13 -4.70
CA TYR A 144 -18.53 7.88 -4.78
C TYR A 144 -19.27 6.71 -4.12
N SER A 145 -19.82 6.92 -2.93
CA SER A 145 -20.53 5.85 -2.21
C SER A 145 -21.79 5.42 -2.94
N GLU A 146 -22.52 6.38 -3.51
CA GLU A 146 -23.74 6.13 -4.30
C GLU A 146 -23.43 5.34 -5.58
N SER A 147 -22.37 5.68 -6.30
CA SER A 147 -22.01 4.96 -7.55
C SER A 147 -21.70 3.49 -7.30
N VAL A 148 -20.97 3.17 -6.23
CA VAL A 148 -20.68 1.79 -5.82
C VAL A 148 -21.97 1.03 -5.47
N VAL A 149 -22.89 1.66 -4.73
CA VAL A 149 -24.17 1.04 -4.34
C VAL A 149 -25.05 0.78 -5.56
N LEU A 150 -25.18 1.76 -6.46
CA LEU A 150 -25.98 1.64 -7.68
C LEU A 150 -25.45 0.53 -8.61
N ASP A 151 -24.14 0.47 -8.80
CA ASP A 151 -23.52 -0.57 -9.61
C ASP A 151 -23.69 -1.96 -8.99
N TRP A 152 -23.48 -2.08 -7.67
CA TRP A 152 -23.73 -3.34 -6.96
C TRP A 152 -25.17 -3.84 -7.14
N MET A 153 -26.17 -2.96 -6.98
CA MET A 153 -27.58 -3.32 -7.18
C MET A 153 -27.85 -3.78 -8.63
N SER A 154 -27.28 -3.06 -9.62
CA SER A 154 -27.40 -3.41 -11.03
C SER A 154 -26.84 -4.80 -11.33
N ARG A 155 -25.65 -5.14 -10.80
CA ARG A 155 -25.04 -6.46 -10.97
C ARG A 155 -25.91 -7.57 -10.39
N ARG A 156 -26.44 -7.38 -9.17
CA ARG A 156 -27.34 -8.37 -8.55
C ARG A 156 -28.61 -8.58 -9.36
N GLN A 157 -29.23 -7.51 -9.83
CA GLN A 157 -30.42 -7.58 -10.67
C GLN A 157 -30.14 -8.38 -11.97
N ASN A 158 -28.98 -8.17 -12.60
CA ASN A 158 -28.57 -8.90 -13.80
C ASN A 158 -28.32 -10.40 -13.54
N LEU A 159 -28.01 -10.79 -12.30
CA LEU A 159 -27.87 -12.18 -11.88
C LEU A 159 -29.21 -12.83 -11.52
N GLY A 160 -30.34 -12.11 -11.64
CA GLY A 160 -31.65 -12.60 -11.25
C GLY A 160 -31.87 -12.65 -9.73
N GLU A 161 -30.96 -12.08 -8.95
CA GLU A 161 -31.15 -11.87 -7.52
C GLU A 161 -32.10 -10.69 -7.32
N THR A 162 -33.21 -10.92 -6.64
CA THR A 162 -34.19 -9.87 -6.33
C THR A 162 -33.66 -8.96 -5.22
N MET A 163 -34.01 -7.66 -5.31
CA MET A 163 -33.64 -6.63 -4.33
C MET A 163 -34.18 -6.92 -2.93
#